data_AF-A0A5K1UV95-F1
#
_entry.id   AF-A0A5K1UV95-F1
#
_cell.length_a   1.000
_cell.length_b   1.000
_cell.length_c   1.000
_cell.angle_alpha   90.00
_cell.angle_beta   90.00
_cell.angle_gamma   90.00
#
_symmetry.space_group_name_H-M   'P 1'
#
loop_
_entity.id
_entity.type
_entity.pdbx_description
1 polymer ?
#
loop_
_entity_poly.entity_id
_entity_poly.type
_entity_poly.pdbx_seq_one_letter_code
_entity_poly.pdbx_strand_id
1 'polypeptide(L)'
;MVTECTEYGSIQDIMNKRNITEISKKIRIKFMIDGAKGISCLHLNGILHRDIKPDNFRVVTLDDNTEAKRKLTDFGSARNINMMIMLIKRKE
;
A
#
# COMPACT_ATOMS: atom_id res chain seq x y z
N MET A 1 5.55 10.25 -14.18
CA MET A 1 6.35 9.33 -13.33
C MET A 1 6.25 7.95 -13.92
N VAL A 2 7.37 7.26 -14.13
CA VAL A 2 7.39 5.86 -14.59
C VAL A 2 7.65 4.98 -13.36
N THR A 3 6.86 3.93 -13.16
CA THR A 3 6.99 2.99 -12.04
C THR A 3 7.08 1.55 -12.56
N GLU A 4 7.47 0.62 -11.68
CA GLU A 4 7.39 -0.80 -12.00
C GLU A 4 5.97 -1.22 -12.41
N CYS A 5 5.87 -2.14 -13.35
CA CYS A 5 4.61 -2.72 -13.79
C CYS A 5 4.27 -3.96 -12.95
N THR A 6 3.03 -4.04 -12.48
CA THR A 6 2.54 -5.20 -11.72
C THR A 6 1.49 -5.95 -12.53
N GLU A 7 1.75 -7.22 -12.82
CA GLU A 7 0.92 -8.07 -13.69
C GLU A 7 -0.54 -8.19 -13.22
N TYR A 8 -0.77 -8.20 -11.91
CA TYR A 8 -2.09 -8.42 -11.32
C TYR A 8 -2.87 -7.15 -11.00
N GLY A 9 -2.31 -5.96 -11.32
CA GLY A 9 -2.95 -4.68 -11.03
C GLY A 9 -3.08 -4.41 -9.53
N SER A 10 -4.16 -3.71 -9.15
CA SER A 10 -4.47 -3.37 -7.76
C SER A 10 -5.27 -4.47 -7.03
N ILE A 11 -5.43 -4.34 -5.72
CA ILE A 11 -6.38 -5.17 -4.97
C ILE A 11 -7.81 -4.95 -5.49
N GLN A 12 -8.15 -3.69 -5.82
CA GLN A 12 -9.48 -3.36 -6.34
C GLN A 12 -9.75 -4.10 -7.66
N ASP A 13 -8.76 -4.16 -8.55
CA ASP A 13 -8.84 -4.95 -9.79
C ASP A 13 -9.15 -6.41 -9.50
N ILE A 14 -8.43 -7.00 -8.54
CA ILE A 14 -8.64 -8.38 -8.12
C ILE A 14 -10.05 -8.59 -7.56
N MET A 15 -10.52 -7.68 -6.71
CA MET A 15 -11.85 -7.76 -6.11
C MET A 15 -12.97 -7.66 -7.15
N ASN A 16 -12.74 -6.89 -8.22
CA ASN A 16 -13.73 -6.68 -9.27
C ASN A 16 -13.71 -7.80 -10.33
N LYS A 17 -12.53 -8.34 -10.65
CA LYS A 17 -12.32 -9.28 -11.78
C LYS A 17 -12.42 -10.75 -11.39
N ARG A 18 -12.32 -11.09 -10.10
CA ARG A 18 -12.28 -12.48 -9.63
C ARG A 18 -13.32 -12.74 -8.56
N ASN A 19 -13.88 -13.94 -8.55
CA ASN A 19 -14.69 -14.36 -7.41
C ASN A 19 -13.81 -14.49 -6.16
N ILE A 20 -14.32 -14.07 -5.02
CA ILE A 20 -13.56 -14.08 -3.75
C ILE A 20 -13.12 -15.50 -3.33
N THR A 21 -13.76 -16.52 -3.90
CA THR A 21 -13.46 -17.95 -3.74
C THR A 21 -12.21 -18.38 -4.51
N GLU A 22 -11.83 -17.66 -5.58
CA GLU A 22 -10.63 -17.94 -6.37
C GLU A 22 -9.33 -17.50 -5.68
N ILE A 23 -9.44 -16.67 -4.64
CA ILE A 23 -8.28 -16.26 -3.82
C ILE A 23 -8.37 -16.86 -2.43
N SER A 24 -7.38 -17.70 -2.12
CA SER A 24 -7.29 -18.37 -0.83
C SER A 24 -7.31 -17.36 0.32
N LYS A 25 -7.93 -17.76 1.44
CA LYS A 25 -7.95 -16.93 2.66
C LYS A 25 -6.53 -16.58 3.13
N LYS A 26 -5.57 -17.49 2.94
CA LYS A 26 -4.15 -17.30 3.25
C LYS A 26 -3.55 -16.12 2.47
N ILE A 27 -3.79 -16.05 1.16
CA ILE A 27 -3.35 -14.92 0.33
C ILE A 27 -3.96 -13.63 0.85
N ARG A 28 -5.28 -13.61 1.12
CA ARG A 28 -6.00 -12.43 1.64
C ARG A 28 -5.48 -11.93 2.99
N ILE A 29 -5.00 -12.80 3.86
CA ILE A 29 -4.38 -12.42 5.13
C ILE A 29 -2.99 -11.82 4.89
N LYS A 30 -2.13 -12.49 4.10
CA LYS A 30 -0.79 -11.97 3.74
C LYS A 30 -0.88 -10.56 3.14
N PHE A 31 -1.83 -10.41 2.25
CA PHE A 31 -2.28 -9.17 1.66
C PHE A 31 -2.52 -8.03 2.67
N MET A 32 -3.23 -8.28 3.77
CA MET A 32 -3.43 -7.27 4.82
C MET A 32 -2.16 -7.04 5.64
N ILE A 33 -1.40 -8.09 5.94
CA ILE A 33 -0.13 -8.00 6.68
C ILE A 33 0.88 -7.13 5.94
N ASP A 34 1.08 -7.36 4.64
CA ASP A 34 2.01 -6.59 3.81
C ASP A 34 1.58 -5.12 3.74
N GLY A 35 0.27 -4.87 3.60
CA GLY A 35 -0.27 -3.51 3.62
C GLY A 35 0.01 -2.79 4.94
N ALA A 36 -0.23 -3.46 6.07
CA ALA A 36 0.05 -2.93 7.40
C ALA A 36 1.55 -2.67 7.62
N LYS A 37 2.43 -3.58 7.17
CA LYS A 37 3.89 -3.39 7.20
C LYS A 37 4.32 -2.17 6.38
N GLY A 38 3.77 -2.01 5.18
CA GLY A 38 4.02 -0.84 4.33
C GLY A 38 3.62 0.47 5.01
N ILE A 39 2.40 0.52 5.58
CA ILE A 39 1.93 1.68 6.34
C ILE A 39 2.81 1.95 7.57
N SER A 40 3.16 0.92 8.33
CA SER A 40 4.05 1.04 9.48
C SER A 40 5.41 1.61 9.09
N CYS A 41 5.98 1.17 7.96
CA CYS A 41 7.22 1.71 7.43
C CYS A 41 7.09 3.21 7.10
N LEU A 42 5.99 3.63 6.47
CA LEU A 42 5.75 5.06 6.21
C LEU A 42 5.67 5.87 7.50
N HIS A 43 4.93 5.38 8.50
CA HIS A 43 4.77 6.06 9.77
C HIS A 43 6.10 6.19 10.53
N LEU A 44 6.95 5.16 10.53
CA LEU A 44 8.29 5.21 11.10
C LEU A 44 9.18 6.28 10.44
N ASN A 45 8.94 6.58 9.16
CA ASN A 45 9.63 7.62 8.41
C ASN A 45 8.91 8.98 8.45
N GLY A 46 7.90 9.14 9.32
CA GLY A 46 7.14 10.39 9.47
C GLY A 46 6.26 10.73 8.26
N ILE A 47 5.91 9.75 7.43
CA ILE A 47 5.07 9.92 6.24
C ILE A 47 3.65 9.41 6.54
N LEU A 48 2.66 10.29 6.40
CA LEU A 48 1.24 9.90 6.33
C LEU A 48 0.83 9.74 4.88
N HIS A 49 0.35 8.55 4.50
CA HIS A 49 -0.14 8.30 3.13
C HIS A 49 -1.45 9.03 2.82
N ARG A 50 -2.40 8.99 3.77
CA ARG A 50 -3.74 9.62 3.73
C ARG A 50 -4.73 9.13 2.65
N ASP A 51 -4.30 8.30 1.71
CA ASP A 51 -5.20 7.67 0.72
C ASP A 51 -5.05 6.14 0.76
N ILE A 52 -5.41 5.52 1.89
CA ILE A 52 -5.32 4.07 2.09
C ILE A 52 -6.62 3.43 1.58
N LYS A 53 -6.53 2.75 0.43
CA LYS A 53 -7.65 2.04 -0.21
C LYS A 53 -7.14 0.91 -1.12
N PRO A 54 -7.98 -0.06 -1.50
CA PRO A 54 -7.57 -1.20 -2.33
C PRO A 54 -6.88 -0.83 -3.66
N ASP A 55 -7.28 0.27 -4.32
CA ASP A 55 -6.69 0.76 -5.58
C ASP A 55 -5.19 1.13 -5.47
N ASN A 56 -4.78 1.51 -4.26
CA ASN A 56 -3.43 2.00 -3.98
C ASN A 56 -2.50 0.89 -3.51
N PHE A 57 -2.97 -0.36 -3.45
CA PHE A 57 -2.12 -1.51 -3.21
C PHE A 57 -1.99 -2.33 -4.49
N ARG A 58 -0.79 -2.36 -5.06
CA ARG A 58 -0.47 -3.14 -6.25
C ARG A 58 -0.04 -4.55 -5.87
N VAL A 59 -0.51 -5.53 -6.62
CA VAL A 59 -0.27 -6.95 -6.39
C VAL A 59 0.87 -7.40 -7.30
N VAL A 60 2.00 -7.73 -6.70
CA VAL A 60 3.20 -8.17 -7.43
C VAL A 60 3.04 -9.63 -7.85
N THR A 61 2.47 -10.46 -6.97
CA THR A 61 2.29 -11.89 -7.22
C THR A 61 1.16 -12.48 -6.38
N LEU A 62 0.58 -13.57 -6.88
CA LEU A 62 -0.38 -14.40 -6.16
C LEU A 62 0.24 -15.69 -5.59
N ASP A 63 1.51 -15.98 -5.90
CA ASP A 63 2.21 -17.17 -5.41
C ASP A 63 2.36 -17.15 -3.89
N ASP A 64 2.01 -18.24 -3.22
CA ASP A 64 2.09 -18.41 -1.78
C ASP A 64 3.50 -18.50 -1.20
N ASN A 65 4.50 -18.78 -2.03
CA ASN A 65 5.89 -18.95 -1.60
C ASN A 65 6.71 -17.65 -1.58
N THR A 66 6.14 -16.53 -2.04
CA THR A 66 6.82 -15.23 -2.04
C THR A 66 6.61 -14.45 -0.73
N GLU A 67 7.66 -13.73 -0.31
CA GLU A 67 7.68 -12.92 0.92
C GLU A 67 6.88 -11.62 0.80
N ALA A 68 7.04 -10.88 -0.31
CA ALA A 68 6.33 -9.63 -0.55
C ALA A 68 5.32 -9.79 -1.67
N LYS A 69 4.02 -9.73 -1.35
CA LYS A 69 2.96 -9.91 -2.35
C LYS A 69 2.44 -8.60 -2.90
N ARG A 70 2.62 -7.50 -2.17
CA ARG A 70 2.00 -6.21 -2.47
C ARG A 70 2.89 -5.01 -2.20
N LYS A 71 2.64 -3.91 -2.92
CA LYS A 71 3.29 -2.61 -2.73
C LYS A 71 2.27 -1.48 -2.64
N LEU A 72 2.51 -0.52 -1.76
CA LEU A 72 1.69 0.68 -1.60
C LEU A 72 2.13 1.74 -2.63
N THR A 73 1.17 2.39 -3.28
CA THR A 73 1.37 3.37 -4.35
C THR A 73 0.49 4.60 -4.15
N ASP A 74 0.72 5.62 -4.98
CA ASP A 74 -0.02 6.88 -5.01
C ASP A 74 0.17 7.75 -3.76
N PHE A 75 1.36 8.34 -3.70
CA PHE A 75 1.76 9.30 -2.67
C PHE A 75 1.29 10.74 -2.97
N GLY A 76 0.38 10.96 -3.94
CA GLY A 76 -0.09 12.32 -4.29
C GLY A 76 -0.75 13.04 -3.10
N SER A 77 -1.39 12.28 -2.22
CA SER A 77 -2.00 12.76 -0.99
C SER A 77 -1.06 12.71 0.23
N ALA A 78 0.15 12.17 0.09
CA ALA A 78 1.02 11.93 1.24
C ALA A 78 1.59 13.22 1.83
N ARG A 79 1.92 13.21 3.12
CA ARG A 79 2.52 14.35 3.84
C ARG A 79 3.62 13.88 4.79
N ASN A 80 4.69 14.66 4.88
CA ASN A 80 5.73 14.47 5.89
C ASN A 80 5.36 15.25 7.16
N ILE A 81 5.04 14.53 8.24
CA ILE A 81 4.64 15.13 9.52
C ILE A 81 5.79 15.90 10.16
N ASN A 82 7.01 15.38 10.10
CA ASN A 82 8.17 16.02 10.70
C ASN A 82 8.39 17.41 10.09
N MET A 83 8.22 17.55 8.78
CA MET A 83 8.25 18.82 8.08
C MET A 83 7.07 19.73 8.46
N MET A 84 5.86 19.19 8.63
CA MET A 84 4.70 19.97 9.08
C MET A 84 4.91 20.58 10.47
N ILE A 85 5.45 19.81 11.42
CA ILE A 85 5.74 20.28 12.77
C ILE A 85 6.81 21.38 12.75
N MET A 86 7.87 21.24 11.93
CA MET A 86 8.89 22.28 11.79
C MET A 86 8.33 23.59 11.22
N LEU A 87 7.39 23.53 10.28
CA LEU A 87 6.76 24.71 9.70
C LEU A 87 5.84 25.44 10.69
N ILE A 88 5.17 24.70 11.59
CA ILE A 88 4.35 25.29 12.65
C ILE A 88 5.25 26.03 13.65
N LYS A 89 6.35 25.38 14.09
CA LYS A 89 7.33 25.99 15.02
C LYS A 89 8.08 27.21 14.47
N ARG A 90 8.08 27.44 13.15
CA ARG A 90 8.67 28.65 12.53
C ARG A 90 7.72 29.84 12.48
N LYS A 91 6.44 29.63 12.78
CA LYS A 91 5.41 30.68 12.78
C LYS A 91 5.10 31.21 14.19
N GLU A 92 5.74 30.65 15.20
CA GLU A 92 5.77 31.12 16.59
C GLU A 92 7.09 31.85 16.84
#